data_AF-A0A0D1D2W5-F1
#
_entry.id   AF-A0A0D1D2W5-F1
#
_cell.length_a   1.000
_cell.length_b   1.000
_cell.length_c   1.000
_cell.angle_alpha   90.00
_cell.angle_beta   90.00
_cell.angle_gamma   90.00
#
_symmetry.space_group_name_H-M   'P 1'
#
loop_
_entity.id
_entity.type
_entity.pdbx_description
1 polymer ?
#
loop_
_entity_poly.entity_id
_entity_poly.type
_entity_poly.pdbx_seq_one_letter_code
_entity_poly.pdbx_strand_id
1 'polypeptide(L)'
;MIRAALIVAALALPVAAQDEPNAVRTESANGATLRTLDKVSGEVIDVEMGVGQTMAYGPLQITLHECRYPADNRAGDAFGLIQVVDARAVQELFAGWMVASSPALNALEHRRYDVWILNCLSI
;
A
#
# COMPACT_ATOMS: atom_id res chain seq x y z
N MET A 1 -65.45 -13.97 4.16
CA MET A 1 -64.94 -13.72 5.53
C MET A 1 -63.44 -14.04 5.53
N ILE A 2 -62.60 -13.00 5.72
CA ILE A 2 -61.20 -13.01 6.23
C ILE A 2 -60.20 -13.90 5.44
N ARG A 3 -59.51 -13.45 4.39
CA ARG A 3 -58.21 -12.71 4.35
C ARG A 3 -57.18 -13.19 5.39
N ALA A 4 -56.19 -13.98 4.96
CA ALA A 4 -54.90 -14.11 5.65
C ALA A 4 -53.77 -14.25 4.63
N ALA A 5 -53.28 -13.10 4.15
CA ALA A 5 -52.01 -13.03 3.45
C ALA A 5 -50.90 -13.13 4.49
N LEU A 6 -50.18 -14.26 4.51
CA LEU A 6 -48.96 -14.42 5.29
C LEU A 6 -47.84 -13.65 4.60
N ILE A 7 -47.71 -12.37 4.98
CA ILE A 7 -46.53 -11.56 4.67
C ILE A 7 -45.41 -12.08 5.54
N VAL A 8 -44.49 -12.87 4.97
CA VAL A 8 -43.20 -13.19 5.58
C VAL A 8 -42.38 -11.91 5.54
N ALA A 9 -42.43 -11.13 6.61
CA ALA A 9 -41.54 -10.00 6.81
C ALA A 9 -40.13 -10.57 7.07
N ALA A 10 -39.32 -10.64 6.02
CA ALA A 10 -37.89 -10.85 6.14
C ALA A 10 -37.30 -9.65 6.88
N LEU A 11 -37.13 -9.80 8.20
CA LEU A 11 -36.44 -8.86 9.06
C LEU A 11 -34.99 -8.74 8.57
N ALA A 12 -34.70 -7.66 7.84
CA ALA A 12 -33.36 -7.20 7.59
C ALA A 12 -32.76 -6.73 8.92
N LEU A 13 -32.14 -7.65 9.66
CA LEU A 13 -31.27 -7.30 10.78
C LEU A 13 -30.06 -6.55 10.21
N PRO A 14 -29.65 -5.43 10.82
CA PRO A 14 -28.40 -4.79 10.47
C PRO A 14 -27.29 -5.76 10.86
N VAL A 15 -26.54 -6.23 9.86
CA VAL A 15 -25.32 -7.01 10.07
C VAL A 15 -24.34 -6.10 10.81
N ALA A 16 -24.24 -6.26 12.13
CA ALA A 16 -23.16 -5.64 12.89
C ALA A 16 -21.83 -6.15 12.31
N ALA A 17 -20.91 -5.22 12.04
CA ALA A 17 -19.59 -5.48 11.47
C ALA A 17 -18.96 -6.73 12.10
N GLN A 18 -18.70 -7.74 11.28
CA GLN A 18 -18.04 -8.96 11.71
C GLN A 18 -16.56 -8.63 11.91
N ASP A 19 -16.07 -8.65 13.14
CA ASP A 19 -14.64 -8.62 13.40
C ASP A 19 -14.01 -9.87 12.75
N GLU A 20 -13.31 -9.70 11.63
CA GLU A 20 -12.55 -10.78 11.01
C GLU A 20 -11.36 -11.12 11.90
N PRO A 21 -11.22 -12.38 12.36
CA PRO A 21 -10.22 -12.77 13.35
C PRO A 21 -8.76 -12.59 12.89
N ASN A 22 -8.53 -12.28 11.62
CA ASN A 22 -7.21 -12.06 11.03
C ASN A 22 -7.02 -10.65 10.43
N ALA A 23 -7.94 -9.70 10.67
CA ALA A 23 -7.78 -8.34 10.17
C ALA A 23 -6.73 -7.58 11.01
N VAL A 24 -5.65 -7.13 10.35
CA VAL A 24 -4.67 -6.25 10.99
C VAL A 24 -5.22 -4.82 10.99
N ARG A 25 -5.45 -4.25 12.17
CA ARG A 25 -5.79 -2.82 12.29
C ARG A 25 -4.54 -2.00 12.01
N THR A 26 -4.68 -0.96 11.20
CA THR A 26 -3.54 -0.12 10.79
C THR A 26 -3.74 1.34 11.16
N GLU A 27 -2.63 2.02 11.43
CA GLU A 27 -2.56 3.47 11.61
C GLU A 27 -1.72 4.11 10.49
N SER A 28 -2.00 5.38 10.19
CA SER A 28 -1.27 6.13 9.17
C SER A 28 0.02 6.74 9.72
N ALA A 29 1.03 6.77 8.87
CA ALA A 29 2.29 7.48 9.04
C ALA A 29 2.39 8.62 8.02
N ASN A 30 3.27 9.58 8.28
CA ASN A 30 3.48 10.74 7.40
C ASN A 30 4.76 10.64 6.56
N GLY A 31 5.46 9.51 6.63
CA GLY A 31 6.57 9.19 5.73
C GLY A 31 6.87 7.70 5.69
N ALA A 32 7.85 7.34 4.86
CA ALA A 32 8.36 5.98 4.73
C ALA A 32 9.82 6.00 4.29
N THR A 33 10.55 4.93 4.61
CA THR A 33 11.80 4.60 3.93
C THR A 33 11.48 3.65 2.77
N LEU A 34 11.85 4.05 1.55
CA LEU A 34 11.79 3.21 0.37
C LEU A 34 13.20 2.78 -0.02
N ARG A 35 13.33 1.59 -0.58
CA ARG A 35 14.57 1.08 -1.17
C ARG A 35 14.42 1.02 -2.67
N THR A 36 15.44 1.49 -3.38
CA THR A 36 15.58 1.35 -4.83
C THR A 36 16.74 0.42 -5.16
N LEU A 37 16.59 -0.37 -6.22
CA LEU A 37 17.64 -1.26 -6.74
C LEU A 37 17.81 -1.04 -8.25
N ASP A 38 19.03 -0.81 -8.72
CA ASP A 38 19.42 -1.03 -10.12
C ASP A 38 19.84 -2.50 -10.30
N LYS A 39 18.99 -3.29 -10.94
CA LYS A 39 19.18 -4.73 -11.19
C LYS A 39 20.40 -5.02 -12.08
N VAL A 40 20.93 -4.02 -12.81
CA VAL A 40 22.08 -4.17 -13.70
C VAL A 40 23.39 -3.90 -12.95
N SER A 41 23.46 -2.82 -12.16
CA SER A 41 24.68 -2.48 -11.40
C SER A 41 24.73 -3.14 -10.01
N GLY A 42 23.58 -3.56 -9.47
CA GLY A 42 23.43 -4.01 -8.10
C GLY A 42 23.39 -2.88 -7.06
N GLU A 43 23.33 -1.62 -7.50
CA GLU A 43 23.29 -0.46 -6.61
C GLU A 43 21.97 -0.40 -5.85
N VAL A 44 22.06 -0.24 -4.54
CA VAL A 44 20.92 -0.13 -3.62
C VAL A 44 21.01 1.19 -2.88
N ILE A 45 19.89 1.92 -2.86
CA ILE A 45 19.78 3.19 -2.13
C ILE A 45 18.48 3.17 -1.32
N ASP A 46 18.58 3.60 -0.06
CA ASP A 46 17.43 3.83 0.81
C ASP A 46 17.16 5.32 0.88
N VAL A 47 15.91 5.70 0.70
CA VAL A 47 15.47 7.09 0.72
C VAL A 47 14.28 7.23 1.64
N GLU A 48 14.40 8.17 2.58
CA GLU A 48 13.28 8.60 3.40
C GLU A 48 12.50 9.67 2.63
N MET A 49 11.19 9.52 2.58
CA MET A 49 10.30 10.49 1.97
C MET A 49 8.99 10.60 2.76
N GLY A 50 8.47 11.81 2.83
CA GLY A 50 7.16 12.13 3.36
C GLY A 50 6.05 11.71 2.40
N VAL A 51 4.86 11.47 2.97
CA VAL A 51 3.63 11.24 2.21
C VAL A 51 3.32 12.47 1.35
N GLY A 52 2.98 12.22 0.08
CA GLY A 52 2.75 13.24 -0.94
C GLY A 52 4.03 13.72 -1.65
N GLN A 53 5.21 13.27 -1.24
CA GLN A 53 6.44 13.61 -1.95
C GLN A 53 6.69 12.69 -3.15
N THR A 54 7.42 13.22 -4.13
CA THR A 54 7.92 12.48 -5.29
C THR A 54 9.44 12.58 -5.32
N MET A 55 10.12 11.45 -5.46
CA MET A 55 11.56 11.38 -5.69
C MET A 55 11.89 10.90 -7.10
N ALA A 56 13.08 11.26 -7.58
CA ALA A 56 13.60 10.78 -8.85
C ALA A 56 14.72 9.74 -8.62
N TYR A 57 14.67 8.63 -9.37
CA TYR A 57 15.75 7.64 -9.41
C TYR A 57 15.94 7.15 -10.86
N GLY A 58 17.04 7.56 -11.49
CA GLY A 58 17.23 7.33 -12.93
C GLY A 58 16.10 7.98 -13.75
N PRO A 59 15.37 7.23 -14.59
CA PRO A 59 14.18 7.72 -15.30
C PRO A 59 12.89 7.66 -14.47
N LEU A 60 12.91 7.04 -13.28
CA LEU A 60 11.71 6.84 -12.47
C LEU A 60 11.34 8.09 -11.68
N GLN A 61 10.06 8.38 -11.63
CA GLN A 61 9.41 9.29 -10.68
C GLN A 61 8.60 8.42 -9.72
N ILE A 62 8.98 8.42 -8.44
CA ILE A 62 8.40 7.55 -7.40
C ILE A 62 7.66 8.45 -6.41
N THR A 63 6.36 8.25 -6.26
CA THR A 63 5.50 9.03 -5.36
C THR A 63 4.97 8.15 -4.23
N LEU A 64 5.12 8.61 -3.00
CA LEU A 64 4.52 7.97 -1.82
C LEU A 64 3.16 8.61 -1.54
N HIS A 65 2.08 7.86 -1.71
CA HIS A 65 0.72 8.36 -1.48
C HIS A 65 0.23 8.11 -0.06
N GLU A 66 0.57 6.96 0.52
CA GLU A 66 0.24 6.64 1.90
C GLU A 66 1.29 5.68 2.49
N CYS A 67 1.47 5.75 3.81
CA CYS A 67 2.16 4.73 4.57
C CYS A 67 1.33 4.34 5.79
N ARG A 68 1.14 3.04 6.03
CA ARG A 68 0.42 2.52 7.18
C ARG A 68 1.22 1.43 7.89
N TYR A 69 1.02 1.29 9.19
CA TYR A 69 1.66 0.29 10.04
C TYR A 69 0.64 -0.36 10.98
N PRO A 70 0.89 -1.57 11.53
CA PRO A 70 0.01 -2.20 12.52
C PRO A 70 -0.20 -1.31 13.75
N ALA A 71 -1.46 -1.02 14.11
CA ALA A 71 -1.81 -0.09 15.19
C ALA A 71 -1.24 -0.52 16.56
N ASP A 72 -1.09 -1.82 16.77
CA ASP A 72 -0.53 -2.43 17.99
C ASP A 72 1.00 -2.56 17.96
N ASN A 73 1.64 -2.38 16.80
CA ASN A 73 3.08 -2.48 16.63
C ASN A 73 3.59 -1.61 15.49
N ARG A 74 3.99 -0.37 15.81
CA ARG A 74 4.59 0.56 14.85
C ARG A 74 5.88 0.07 14.19
N ALA A 75 6.67 -0.72 14.92
CA ALA A 75 7.91 -1.30 14.38
C ALA A 75 7.68 -2.63 13.64
N GLY A 76 6.41 -3.00 13.43
CA GLY A 76 6.02 -4.19 12.68
C GLY A 76 6.16 -4.01 11.17
N ASP A 77 5.18 -4.52 10.43
CA ASP A 77 5.17 -4.40 8.97
C ASP A 77 4.85 -2.97 8.51
N ALA A 78 5.12 -2.68 7.23
CA ALA A 78 4.73 -1.43 6.60
C ALA A 78 3.97 -1.69 5.31
N PHE A 79 2.88 -0.94 5.14
CA PHE A 79 2.00 -0.99 4.00
C PHE A 79 2.08 0.37 3.29
N GLY A 80 2.70 0.41 2.11
CA GLY A 80 2.94 1.64 1.37
C GLY A 80 2.10 1.70 0.10
N LEU A 81 1.27 2.72 -0.07
CA LEU A 81 0.67 3.02 -1.36
C LEU A 81 1.64 3.87 -2.16
N ILE A 82 2.20 3.31 -3.23
CA ILE A 82 3.19 3.99 -4.06
C ILE A 82 2.77 4.00 -5.52
N GLN A 83 3.26 5.01 -6.24
CA GLN A 83 3.13 5.13 -7.69
C GLN A 83 4.50 5.35 -8.31
N VAL A 84 4.77 4.68 -9.41
CA VAL A 84 6.03 4.77 -10.16
C VAL A 84 5.72 5.06 -11.62
N VAL A 85 6.32 6.11 -12.15
CA VAL A 85 6.17 6.56 -13.55
C VAL A 85 7.53 6.61 -14.22
N ASP A 86 7.63 6.14 -15.47
CA ASP A 86 8.78 6.45 -16.33
C ASP A 86 8.62 7.87 -16.87
N ALA A 87 9.46 8.81 -16.41
CA ALA A 87 9.40 10.21 -16.80
C ALA A 87 9.70 10.44 -18.29
N ARG A 88 10.43 9.53 -18.95
CA ARG A 88 10.82 9.67 -20.36
C ARG A 88 9.67 9.27 -21.28
N ALA A 89 8.96 8.21 -20.91
CA ALA A 89 7.84 7.69 -21.67
C ALA A 89 6.48 8.27 -21.24
N VAL A 90 6.44 8.97 -20.10
CA VAL A 90 5.20 9.44 -19.44
C VAL A 90 4.23 8.27 -19.24
N GLN A 91 4.77 7.13 -18.82
CA GLN A 91 4.07 5.86 -18.67
C GLN A 91 4.04 5.47 -17.20
N GLU A 92 2.86 5.20 -16.65
CA GLU A 92 2.73 4.58 -15.34
C GLU A 92 3.24 3.13 -15.42
N LEU A 93 4.21 2.81 -14.57
CA LEU A 93 4.81 1.49 -14.47
C LEU A 93 4.20 0.69 -13.32
N PHE A 94 3.78 1.36 -12.24
CA PHE A 94 3.20 0.75 -11.06
C PHE A 94 2.33 1.76 -10.30
N ALA A 95 1.20 1.30 -9.77
CA ALA A 95 0.41 2.02 -8.78
C ALA A 95 -0.30 1.02 -7.87
N GLY A 96 0.03 1.00 -6.58
CA GLY A 96 -0.57 0.03 -5.67
C GLY A 96 0.06 -0.04 -4.29
N TRP A 97 -0.55 -0.87 -3.45
CA TRP A 97 -0.05 -1.17 -2.10
C TRP A 97 1.10 -2.18 -2.15
N MET A 98 2.19 -1.87 -1.47
CA MET A 98 3.30 -2.78 -1.20
C MET A 98 3.34 -3.14 0.28
N VAL A 99 3.78 -4.37 0.57
CA VAL A 99 3.96 -4.90 1.92
C VAL A 99 5.45 -5.09 2.15
N ALA A 100 6.04 -4.43 3.14
CA ALA A 100 7.48 -4.47 3.37
C ALA A 100 8.00 -5.89 3.64
N SER A 101 7.23 -6.70 4.38
CA SER A 101 7.57 -8.10 4.65
C SER A 101 7.43 -9.03 3.43
N SER A 102 6.68 -8.62 2.40
CA SER A 102 6.40 -9.44 1.21
C SER A 102 6.27 -8.60 -0.08
N PRO A 103 7.34 -7.92 -0.53
CA PRO A 103 7.27 -7.01 -1.68
C PRO A 103 6.85 -7.71 -2.99
N ALA A 104 7.16 -9.00 -3.11
CA ALA A 104 6.83 -9.82 -4.28
C ALA A 104 5.31 -10.03 -4.50
N LEU A 105 4.45 -9.74 -3.52
CA LEU A 105 2.99 -9.86 -3.67
C LEU A 105 2.41 -8.81 -4.63
N ASN A 106 3.05 -7.65 -4.74
CA ASN A 106 2.64 -6.58 -5.64
C ASN A 106 3.87 -5.74 -6.02
N ALA A 107 4.74 -6.31 -6.86
CA ALA A 107 6.04 -5.76 -7.18
C ALA A 107 6.03 -4.80 -8.38
N LEU A 108 7.04 -3.93 -8.45
CA LEU A 108 7.32 -3.15 -9.65
C LEU A 108 7.98 -4.03 -10.73
N GLU A 109 7.23 -4.28 -11.80
CA GLU A 109 7.74 -5.05 -12.94
C GLU A 109 8.48 -4.14 -13.94
N HIS A 110 9.72 -3.79 -13.61
CA HIS A 110 10.61 -3.04 -14.50
C HIS A 110 11.92 -3.80 -14.78
N ARG A 111 12.42 -3.70 -16.03
CA ARG A 111 13.58 -4.49 -16.49
C ARG A 111 14.89 -4.17 -15.76
N ARG A 112 15.10 -2.89 -15.40
CA ARG A 112 16.35 -2.42 -14.80
C ARG A 112 16.21 -2.03 -13.33
N TYR A 113 15.03 -1.62 -12.90
CA TYR A 113 14.86 -1.00 -11.59
C TYR A 113 13.85 -1.79 -10.79
N ASP A 114 14.00 -1.74 -9.47
CA ASP A 114 13.01 -2.21 -8.51
C ASP A 114 12.88 -1.17 -7.40
N VAL A 115 11.70 -1.07 -6.80
CA VAL A 115 11.40 -0.13 -5.73
C VAL A 115 10.45 -0.82 -4.76
N TRP A 116 10.78 -0.80 -3.47
CA TRP A 116 9.89 -1.33 -2.44
C TRP A 116 9.99 -0.55 -1.15
N ILE A 117 8.94 -0.65 -0.33
CA ILE A 117 8.90 -0.04 1.00
C ILE A 117 9.66 -0.88 2.03
N LEU A 118 10.36 -0.24 2.96
CA LEU A 118 11.04 -0.89 4.09
C LEU A 118 10.29 -0.70 5.40
N ASN A 119 9.91 0.54 5.72
CA ASN A 119 9.22 0.88 6.97
C ASN A 119 8.47 2.21 6.83
N CYS A 120 7.51 2.47 7.73
CA CYS A 120 6.87 3.77 7.88
C CYS A 120 7.61 4.64 8.92
N LEU A 121 7.65 5.95 8.67
CA LEU A 121 8.30 6.95 9.51
C LEU A 121 7.27 7.90 10.13
N SER A 122 7.59 8.45 11.29
CA SER A 122 6.91 9.61 11.87
C SER A 122 7.85 10.82 11.79
N ILE A 123 7.72 11.60 10.73
CA ILE A 123 8.51 12.81 10.43
C ILE A 123 7.94 14.04 11.16
#